data_AF-A0A0Q5VRF3-F1
#
_entry.id   AF-A0A0Q5VRF3-F1
#
_cell.length_a   1.000
_cell.length_b   1.000
_cell.length_c   1.000
_cell.angle_alpha   90.00
_cell.angle_beta   90.00
_cell.angle_gamma   90.00
#
_symmetry.space_group_name_H-M   'P 1'
#
loop_
_entity.id
_entity.type
_entity.pdbx_description
1 polymer ?
#
loop_
_entity_poly.entity_id
_entity_poly.type
_entity_poly.pdbx_seq_one_letter_code
_entity_poly.pdbx_strand_id
1 'polypeptide(L)'
;MDRASPGRDGTAPPGWPEQVRPPGVPDWERTAVAWLYDLVPPEYRSHEVLRRYPVLLARFAGDHVAAGLEAARAGWRTVRVELADQLPPEAMEAAVAAYEREGARLASAARGVELVGGALRGERWVPRL
;
A
#
# COMPACT_ATOMS: atom_id res chain seq x y z
N MET A 1 28.63 6.20 -27.49
CA MET A 1 27.54 5.26 -27.12
C MET A 1 28.06 4.42 -25.98
N ASP A 2 28.06 5.01 -24.78
CA ASP A 2 28.63 4.42 -23.57
C ASP A 2 27.45 3.92 -22.73
N ARG A 3 27.33 2.60 -22.59
CA ARG A 3 26.21 1.98 -21.87
C ARG A 3 26.49 2.10 -20.37
N ALA A 4 25.76 3.01 -19.73
CA ALA A 4 25.77 3.20 -18.29
C ALA A 4 25.53 1.87 -17.53
N SER A 5 26.40 1.60 -16.56
CA SER A 5 26.39 0.43 -15.67
C SER A 5 25.07 0.31 -14.87
N PRO A 6 24.53 -0.91 -14.67
CA PRO A 6 23.32 -1.15 -13.90
C PRO A 6 23.53 -0.83 -12.40
N GLY A 7 22.56 -0.13 -11.80
CA GLY A 7 22.53 0.21 -10.37
C GLY A 7 22.31 -1.03 -9.49
N ARG A 8 22.69 -0.94 -8.21
CA ARG A 8 22.74 -2.08 -7.27
C ARG A 8 21.37 -2.71 -6.98
N ASP A 9 21.27 -4.00 -7.23
CA ASP A 9 20.23 -4.91 -6.75
C ASP A 9 20.30 -5.09 -5.22
N GLY A 10 19.16 -5.20 -4.54
CA GLY A 10 19.09 -5.81 -3.21
C GLY A 10 18.87 -4.91 -1.99
N THR A 11 18.79 -3.58 -2.13
CA THR A 11 18.50 -2.68 -1.00
C THR A 11 17.16 -1.98 -1.20
N ALA A 12 16.25 -2.16 -0.24
CA ALA A 12 14.96 -1.51 -0.21
C ALA A 12 15.03 -0.11 0.45
N PRO A 13 14.31 0.91 -0.06
CA PRO A 13 14.19 2.20 0.61
C PRO A 13 13.48 2.10 1.96
N PRO A 14 13.69 3.05 2.89
CA PRO A 14 12.85 3.17 4.08
C PRO A 14 11.37 3.28 3.72
N GLY A 15 10.52 2.52 4.42
CA GLY A 15 9.08 2.45 4.15
C GLY A 15 8.68 1.49 3.03
N TRP A 16 9.64 0.75 2.44
CA TRP A 16 9.33 -0.34 1.52
C TRP A 16 8.53 -1.44 2.22
N PRO A 17 7.51 -2.03 1.57
CA PRO A 17 6.70 -3.08 2.20
C PRO A 17 7.52 -4.34 2.46
N GLU A 18 7.41 -4.91 3.67
CA GLU A 18 8.13 -6.13 4.06
C GLU A 18 7.77 -7.34 3.20
N GLN A 19 6.56 -7.36 2.63
CA GLN A 19 6.06 -8.43 1.77
C GLN A 19 6.64 -8.37 0.34
N VAL A 20 7.28 -7.26 -0.03
CA VAL A 20 7.79 -7.02 -1.38
C VAL A 20 9.31 -7.13 -1.35
N ARG A 21 9.88 -7.99 -2.21
CA ARG A 21 11.33 -8.08 -2.32
C ARG A 21 11.93 -6.73 -2.76
N PRO A 22 13.18 -6.41 -2.40
CA PRO A 22 13.82 -5.17 -2.81
C PRO A 22 13.76 -4.94 -4.33
N PRO A 23 13.65 -3.69 -4.79
CA PRO A 23 13.61 -3.41 -6.23
C PRO A 23 14.86 -3.95 -6.93
N GLY A 24 14.68 -4.51 -8.13
CA GLY A 24 15.76 -5.03 -8.97
C GLY A 24 16.17 -6.49 -8.72
N VAL A 25 15.84 -7.09 -7.56
CA VAL A 25 16.22 -8.51 -7.32
C VAL A 25 15.30 -9.48 -8.05
N PRO A 26 15.72 -10.72 -8.36
CA PRO A 26 14.83 -11.72 -8.93
C PRO A 26 13.50 -11.85 -8.19
N ASP A 27 12.40 -12.00 -8.94
CA ASP A 27 11.02 -12.07 -8.45
C ASP A 27 10.45 -10.82 -7.75
N TRP A 28 11.15 -9.68 -7.73
CA TRP A 28 10.65 -8.49 -7.04
C TRP A 28 9.30 -8.01 -7.58
N GLU A 29 9.15 -7.93 -8.91
CA GLU A 29 7.90 -7.53 -9.56
C GLU A 29 6.75 -8.48 -9.24
N ARG A 30 7.04 -9.79 -9.17
CA ARG A 30 6.05 -10.82 -8.83
C ARG A 30 5.52 -10.62 -7.40
N THR A 31 6.41 -10.35 -6.43
CA THR A 31 5.99 -10.05 -5.05
C THR A 31 5.30 -8.69 -4.92
N ALA A 32 5.72 -7.69 -5.70
CA ALA A 32 5.06 -6.39 -5.77
C ALA A 32 3.62 -6.50 -6.29
N VAL A 33 3.42 -7.23 -7.40
CA VAL A 33 2.10 -7.47 -7.98
C VAL A 33 1.18 -8.22 -7.00
N ALA A 34 1.68 -9.26 -6.34
CA ALA A 34 0.91 -9.99 -5.33
C ALA A 34 0.46 -9.06 -4.20
N TRP A 35 1.39 -8.29 -3.64
CA TRP A 35 1.11 -7.34 -2.57
C TRP A 35 0.11 -6.25 -3.00
N LEU A 36 0.25 -5.69 -4.21
CA LEU A 36 -0.70 -4.70 -4.74
C LEU A 36 -2.12 -5.27 -4.90
N TYR A 37 -2.25 -6.53 -5.29
CA TYR A 37 -3.55 -7.20 -5.38
C TYR A 37 -4.21 -7.47 -4.02
N ASP A 38 -3.45 -7.45 -2.93
CA ASP A 38 -3.99 -7.55 -1.57
C ASP A 38 -4.53 -6.20 -1.05
N LEU A 39 -4.29 -5.11 -1.79
CA LEU A 39 -4.75 -3.75 -1.44
C LEU A 39 -5.99 -3.31 -2.22
N VAL A 40 -6.48 -4.14 -3.15
CA VAL A 40 -7.63 -3.83 -4.01
C VAL A 40 -8.69 -4.93 -3.88
N PRO A 41 -9.94 -4.66 -4.32
CA PRO A 41 -10.99 -5.67 -4.35
C PRO A 41 -10.55 -6.94 -5.12
N PRO A 42 -10.84 -8.14 -4.60
CA PRO A 42 -10.34 -9.39 -5.18
C PRO A 42 -10.77 -9.61 -6.63
N GLU A 43 -11.91 -9.04 -7.03
CA GLU A 43 -12.47 -9.08 -8.38
C GLU A 43 -11.50 -8.52 -9.42
N TYR A 44 -10.60 -7.62 -9.02
CA TYR A 44 -9.65 -7.00 -9.93
C TYR A 44 -8.64 -7.99 -10.51
N ARG A 45 -8.44 -9.15 -9.88
CA ARG A 45 -7.63 -10.25 -10.42
C ARG A 45 -8.20 -10.80 -11.74
N SER A 46 -9.47 -10.59 -12.03
CA SER A 46 -10.09 -10.97 -13.31
C SER A 46 -9.69 -10.05 -14.47
N HIS A 47 -9.30 -8.80 -14.19
CA HIS A 47 -8.94 -7.83 -15.23
C HIS A 47 -7.53 -8.09 -15.77
N GLU A 48 -7.43 -8.61 -17.00
CA GLU A 48 -6.14 -8.92 -17.65
C GLU A 48 -5.23 -7.70 -17.80
N VAL A 49 -5.80 -6.50 -18.01
CA VAL A 49 -5.03 -5.26 -18.13
C VAL A 49 -4.21 -4.98 -16.86
N LEU A 50 -4.72 -5.29 -15.67
CA LEU A 50 -4.01 -5.08 -14.42
C LEU A 50 -2.87 -6.09 -14.22
N ARG A 51 -3.01 -7.30 -14.75
CA ARG A 51 -1.94 -8.30 -14.78
C ARG A 51 -0.84 -7.92 -15.76
N ARG A 52 -1.21 -7.36 -16.92
CA ARG A 52 -0.25 -6.98 -17.97
C ARG A 52 0.46 -5.66 -17.70
N TYR A 53 -0.16 -4.75 -16.94
CA TYR A 53 0.38 -3.43 -16.64
C TYR A 53 0.41 -3.16 -15.12
N PRO A 54 1.42 -3.65 -14.39
CA PRO A 54 1.55 -3.46 -12.93
C PRO A 54 1.54 -2.00 -12.47
N VAL A 55 2.00 -1.07 -13.30
CA VAL A 55 1.93 0.37 -13.01
C VAL A 55 0.48 0.86 -12.88
N LEU A 56 -0.44 0.32 -13.69
CA LEU A 56 -1.88 0.61 -13.57
C LEU A 56 -2.46 -0.01 -12.30
N LEU A 57 -2.04 -1.23 -11.94
CA LEU A 57 -2.43 -1.85 -10.68
C LEU A 57 -1.97 -1.02 -9.48
N ALA A 58 -0.75 -0.48 -9.50
CA ALA A 58 -0.24 0.42 -8.45
C ALA A 58 -1.08 1.71 -8.33
N ARG A 59 -1.49 2.30 -9.47
CA ARG A 59 -2.42 3.45 -9.49
C ARG A 59 -3.73 3.12 -8.78
N PHE A 60 -4.32 1.96 -9.08
CA PHE A 60 -5.57 1.49 -8.49
C PHE A 60 -5.44 1.19 -7.00
N ALA A 61 -4.38 0.50 -6.59
CA ALA A 61 -4.08 0.26 -5.17
C ALA A 61 -3.93 1.58 -4.40
N GLY A 62 -3.30 2.60 -5.00
CA GLY A 62 -3.18 3.93 -4.41
C GLY A 62 -4.55 4.57 -4.15
N ASP A 63 -5.47 4.51 -5.12
CA ASP A 63 -6.84 5.03 -4.95
C ASP A 63 -7.59 4.30 -3.83
N HIS A 64 -7.54 2.96 -3.80
CA HIS A 64 -8.23 2.16 -2.79
C HIS A 64 -7.69 2.40 -1.38
N VAL A 65 -6.36 2.45 -1.22
CA VAL A 65 -5.74 2.75 0.06
C VAL A 65 -6.06 4.17 0.52
N ALA A 66 -6.03 5.16 -0.39
CA ALA A 66 -6.41 6.54 -0.07
C ALA A 66 -7.87 6.64 0.38
N ALA A 67 -8.79 6.00 -0.35
CA ALA A 67 -10.21 5.97 0.00
C ALA A 67 -10.44 5.29 1.36
N GLY A 68 -9.81 4.14 1.60
CA GLY A 68 -9.89 3.44 2.88
C GLY A 68 -9.34 4.28 4.03
N LEU A 69 -8.25 5.01 3.78
CA LEU A 69 -7.64 5.87 4.80
C LEU A 69 -8.55 7.05 5.18
N GLU A 70 -9.23 7.65 4.20
CA GLU A 70 -10.25 8.66 4.48
C GLU A 70 -11.44 8.07 5.23
N ALA A 71 -11.90 6.88 4.87
CA ALA A 71 -12.98 6.20 5.57
C ALA A 71 -12.61 5.91 7.03
N ALA A 72 -11.40 5.42 7.30
CA ALA A 72 -10.92 5.16 8.65
C ALA A 72 -10.85 6.45 9.49
N ARG A 73 -10.36 7.55 8.89
CA ARG A 73 -10.31 8.86 9.52
C ARG A 73 -11.71 9.43 9.80
N ALA A 74 -12.65 9.27 8.89
CA ALA A 74 -14.03 9.70 9.08
C ALA A 74 -14.67 8.90 10.22
N GLY A 75 -14.60 7.57 10.16
CA GLY A 75 -15.15 6.68 11.16
C GLY A 75 -14.60 6.93 12.57
N TRP A 76 -13.29 7.14 12.72
CA TRP A 76 -12.70 7.50 14.02
C TRP A 76 -13.30 8.80 14.61
N ARG A 77 -13.59 9.79 13.76
CA ARG A 77 -14.17 11.07 14.21
C ARG A 77 -15.65 10.98 14.58
N THR A 78 -16.40 10.07 13.95
CA THR A 78 -17.86 10.04 14.08
C THR A 78 -18.38 8.89 14.94
N VAL A 79 -17.65 7.78 15.08
CA VAL A 79 -18.14 6.54 15.69
C VAL A 79 -18.70 6.73 17.10
N ARG A 80 -18.05 7.55 17.92
CA ARG A 80 -18.49 7.83 19.30
C ARG A 80 -19.85 8.51 19.36
N VAL A 81 -20.17 9.35 18.37
CA VAL A 81 -21.44 10.08 18.32
C VAL A 81 -22.50 9.24 17.65
N GLU A 82 -22.18 8.58 16.54
CA GLU A 82 -23.15 7.85 15.71
C GLU A 82 -23.62 6.54 16.37
N LEU A 83 -22.78 5.90 17.19
CA LEU A 83 -23.06 4.59 17.78
C LEU A 83 -23.10 4.59 19.32
N ALA A 84 -23.11 5.75 19.98
CA ALA A 84 -23.13 5.86 21.45
C ALA A 84 -24.25 5.04 22.11
N ASP A 85 -25.46 5.08 21.56
CA ASP A 85 -26.62 4.39 22.14
C ASP A 85 -26.71 2.92 21.72
N GLN A 86 -25.84 2.47 20.81
CA GLN A 86 -25.88 1.13 20.22
C GLN A 86 -24.78 0.21 20.76
N LEU A 87 -23.69 0.80 21.28
CA LEU A 87 -22.52 0.05 21.73
C LEU A 87 -22.24 0.29 23.22
N PRO A 88 -21.94 -0.75 23.99
CA PRO A 88 -21.43 -0.56 25.34
C PRO A 88 -20.02 0.08 25.31
N PRO A 89 -19.58 0.72 26.41
CA PRO A 89 -18.31 1.46 26.45
C PRO A 89 -17.09 0.64 26.00
N GLU A 90 -16.99 -0.62 26.39
CA GLU A 90 -15.89 -1.52 26.02
C GLU A 90 -15.86 -1.81 24.51
N ALA A 91 -17.03 -1.92 23.86
CA ALA A 91 -17.11 -2.10 22.41
C ALA A 91 -16.74 -0.80 21.68
N MET A 92 -17.12 0.36 22.24
CA MET A 92 -16.73 1.67 21.71
C MET A 92 -15.20 1.87 21.75
N GLU A 93 -14.55 1.51 22.86
CA GLU A 93 -13.09 1.56 22.97
C GLU A 93 -12.41 0.63 21.95
N ALA A 94 -12.92 -0.59 21.78
CA ALA A 94 -12.42 -1.53 20.78
C ALA A 94 -12.57 -1.00 19.35
N ALA A 95 -13.69 -0.34 19.03
CA ALA A 95 -13.95 0.26 17.73
C ALA A 95 -12.98 1.42 17.43
N VAL A 96 -12.77 2.33 18.38
CA VAL A 96 -11.79 3.43 18.24
C VAL A 96 -10.39 2.88 17.97
N ALA A 97 -9.96 1.88 18.76
CA ALA A 97 -8.67 1.25 18.58
C ALA A 97 -8.55 0.51 17.23
N ALA A 98 -9.65 -0.05 16.71
CA ALA A 98 -9.68 -0.66 15.38
C ALA A 98 -9.45 0.38 14.27
N TYR A 99 -10.13 1.54 14.33
CA TYR A 99 -9.90 2.63 13.38
C TYR A 99 -8.47 3.17 13.42
N GLU A 100 -7.88 3.31 14.61
CA GLU A 100 -6.49 3.78 14.75
C GLU A 100 -5.49 2.80 14.13
N ARG A 101 -5.63 1.50 14.42
CA ARG A 101 -4.80 0.46 13.83
C ARG A 101 -4.96 0.43 12.31
N GLU A 102 -6.19 0.51 11.82
CA GLU A 102 -6.47 0.45 10.39
C GLU A 102 -5.96 1.69 9.66
N GLY A 103 -6.13 2.88 10.24
CA GLY A 103 -5.57 4.12 9.71
C GLY A 103 -4.05 4.09 9.63
N ALA A 104 -3.37 3.57 10.67
CA ALA A 104 -1.92 3.40 10.66
C ALA A 104 -1.47 2.40 9.59
N ARG A 105 -2.17 1.27 9.46
CA ARG A 105 -1.90 0.25 8.43
C ARG A 105 -2.04 0.84 7.02
N LEU A 106 -3.14 1.55 6.75
CA LEU A 106 -3.42 2.16 5.45
C LEU A 106 -2.45 3.31 5.13
N ALA A 107 -2.07 4.12 6.11
CA ALA A 107 -1.05 5.14 5.92
C ALA A 107 0.32 4.54 5.57
N SER A 108 0.67 3.39 6.15
CA SER A 108 1.88 2.65 5.78
C SER A 108 1.78 2.07 4.37
N ALA A 109 0.64 1.46 4.03
CA ALA A 109 0.39 0.94 2.69
C ALA A 109 0.46 2.05 1.63
N ALA A 110 -0.06 3.25 1.90
CA ALA A 110 -0.04 4.38 0.97
C ALA A 110 1.39 4.74 0.57
N ARG A 111 2.28 4.91 1.57
CA ARG A 111 3.72 5.16 1.33
C ARG A 111 4.37 4.00 0.57
N GLY A 112 4.03 2.77 0.93
CA GLY A 112 4.50 1.57 0.22
C GLY A 112 4.10 1.57 -1.25
N VAL A 113 2.85 1.96 -1.58
CA VAL A 113 2.33 1.98 -2.95
C VAL A 113 3.05 3.04 -3.77
N GLU A 114 3.32 4.20 -3.19
CA GLU A 114 4.11 5.25 -3.84
C GLU A 114 5.51 4.74 -4.23
N LEU A 115 6.22 4.11 -3.28
CA LEU A 115 7.57 3.58 -3.50
C LEU A 115 7.58 2.44 -4.53
N VAL A 116 6.69 1.47 -4.39
CA VAL A 116 6.58 0.33 -5.32
C VAL A 116 6.15 0.80 -6.71
N GLY A 117 5.19 1.72 -6.79
CA GLY A 117 4.76 2.33 -8.04
C GLY A 117 5.89 3.08 -8.74
N GLY A 118 6.72 3.80 -8.00
CA GLY A 118 7.93 4.44 -8.52
C GLY A 118 8.92 3.43 -9.08
N ALA A 119 9.24 2.38 -8.31
CA ALA A 119 10.14 1.33 -8.78
C ALA A 119 9.63 0.63 -10.05
N LEU A 120 8.32 0.35 -10.14
CA LEU A 120 7.68 -0.22 -11.34
C LEU A 120 7.75 0.71 -12.57
N ARG A 121 7.88 2.03 -12.38
CA ARG A 121 8.13 3.00 -13.45
C ARG A 121 9.62 3.13 -13.81
N GLY A 122 10.50 2.40 -13.10
CA GLY A 122 11.95 2.46 -13.28
C GLY A 122 12.64 3.56 -12.46
N GLU A 123 11.95 4.17 -11.49
CA GLU A 123 12.59 5.12 -10.56
C GLU A 123 13.59 4.37 -9.66
N ARG A 124 14.82 4.88 -9.57
CA ARG A 124 15.88 4.28 -8.75
C ARG A 124 16.04 5.05 -7.45
N TRP A 125 15.92 4.35 -6.33
CA TRP A 125 16.28 4.90 -5.02
C TRP A 125 17.80 4.83 -4.81
N VAL A 126 18.38 5.91 -4.31
CA VAL A 126 19.81 5.99 -3.95
C VAL A 126 19.89 6.30 -2.45
N PRO A 127 20.47 5.40 -1.62
CA PRO A 127 20.71 5.70 -0.22
C PRO A 127 21.58 6.94 -0.09
N ARG A 128 21.15 7.91 0.73
CA ARG A 128 22.04 8.99 1.17
C ARG A 128 22.82 8.46 2.37
N LEU A 129 24.15 8.41 2.23
CA LEU A 129 25.10 8.09 3.29
C LEU A 129 25.19 9.25 4.29
#